data_AF-A0A9D5FJN7-F1
#
_entry.id   AF-A0A9D5FJN7-F1
#
_cell.length_a   1.000
_cell.length_b   1.000
_cell.length_c   1.000
_cell.angle_alpha   90.00
_cell.angle_beta   90.00
_cell.angle_gamma   90.00
#
_symmetry.space_group_name_H-M   'P 1'
#
loop_
_entity.id
_entity.type
_entity.pdbx_description
1 polymer ?
#
loop_
_entity_poly.entity_id
_entity_poly.type
_entity_poly.pdbx_seq_one_letter_code
_entity_poly.pdbx_strand_id
1 'polypeptide(L)'
;MEPNLLSTASNAIQVIGIEVDKTQILIGPIKKRLTGQGVVMFESRVITLPQLTIEVNSENGKVNWISRRIDRPQGERTGTRMTAEQARSLSQKTIAQLGQDLGSNLHPRPPQNLENERLWVATWVRHIGDIPIEEESVTIWLDDVSGELRRFNNTITDRTCDTKAVITEDQALRTARETAAGLLQHVYGRQDLVVSKIDQPILRIVYTQPVPENKTETAPRPQLRLIYDVRAQTENGTEGESIPRMPFGVWVDALTGKIVGSGSRMP
;
A
#
# COMPACT_ATOMS: atom_id res chain seq x y z
N MET A 1 21.86 -49.84 -4.66
CA MET A 1 20.65 -49.29 -5.29
C MET A 1 20.04 -48.31 -4.32
N GLU A 2 19.74 -47.10 -4.78
CA GLU A 2 19.51 -45.94 -3.92
C GLU A 2 18.09 -45.90 -3.34
N PRO A 3 17.89 -45.28 -2.15
CA PRO A 3 16.56 -44.96 -1.65
C PRO A 3 15.94 -43.84 -2.51
N ASN A 4 14.70 -44.05 -2.96
CA ASN A 4 14.04 -43.11 -3.84
C ASN A 4 13.64 -41.83 -3.07
N LEU A 5 14.35 -40.72 -3.34
CA LEU A 5 14.07 -39.40 -2.80
C LEU A 5 12.78 -38.83 -3.39
N LEU A 6 11.71 -38.83 -2.58
CA LEU A 6 10.57 -37.93 -2.75
C LEU A 6 10.33 -37.16 -1.45
N SER A 7 11.24 -36.23 -1.17
CA SER A 7 11.08 -35.25 -0.11
C SER A 7 10.16 -34.10 -0.54
N THR A 8 9.53 -33.45 0.44
CA THR A 8 9.18 -32.02 0.44
C THR A 8 8.34 -31.47 -0.73
N ALA A 9 7.01 -31.48 -0.58
CA ALA A 9 6.19 -30.26 -0.64
C ALA A 9 4.76 -30.54 -0.15
N SER A 10 4.53 -30.41 1.17
CA SER A 10 3.16 -30.37 1.72
C SER A 10 2.58 -28.99 1.44
N ASN A 11 2.02 -28.79 0.24
CA ASN A 11 1.31 -27.57 -0.11
C ASN A 11 -0.02 -27.54 0.66
N ALA A 12 0.03 -27.01 1.88
CA ALA A 12 -1.15 -26.81 2.71
C ALA A 12 -2.16 -25.94 1.97
N ILE A 13 -3.29 -26.55 1.61
CA ILE A 13 -4.34 -25.91 0.83
C ILE A 13 -5.11 -24.95 1.74
N GLN A 14 -4.82 -23.65 1.64
CA GLN A 14 -5.51 -22.64 2.42
C GLN A 14 -6.85 -22.30 1.75
N VAL A 15 -7.92 -22.96 2.18
CA VAL A 15 -9.28 -22.62 1.74
C VAL A 15 -9.72 -21.36 2.47
N ILE A 16 -9.69 -20.22 1.78
CA ILE A 16 -10.25 -18.97 2.31
C ILE A 16 -11.78 -19.09 2.20
N GLY A 17 -12.42 -19.42 3.33
CA GLY A 17 -13.87 -19.42 3.48
C GLY A 17 -14.36 -18.01 3.82
N ILE A 18 -14.79 -17.26 2.81
CA ILE A 18 -15.44 -15.96 3.05
C ILE A 18 -16.94 -16.22 3.23
N GLU A 19 -17.45 -16.03 4.44
CA GLU A 19 -18.90 -16.06 4.68
C GLU A 19 -19.51 -14.70 4.30
N VAL A 20 -20.35 -14.69 3.26
CA VAL A 20 -21.13 -13.52 2.86
C VAL A 20 -22.60 -13.92 2.91
N ASP A 21 -23.37 -13.33 3.82
CA ASP A 21 -24.81 -13.61 4.01
C ASP A 21 -25.13 -15.12 4.06
N LYS A 22 -24.50 -15.82 5.02
CA LYS A 22 -24.57 -17.29 5.23
C LYS A 22 -24.10 -18.15 4.05
N THR A 23 -23.59 -17.55 2.98
CA THR A 23 -23.02 -18.24 1.83
C THR A 23 -21.51 -18.35 2.02
N GLN A 24 -21.00 -19.58 2.11
CA GLN A 24 -19.56 -19.83 2.15
C GLN A 24 -18.98 -19.78 0.73
N ILE A 25 -18.14 -18.79 0.45
CA ILE A 25 -17.32 -18.74 -0.75
C ILE A 25 -16.01 -19.48 -0.43
N LEU A 26 -15.79 -20.64 -1.06
CA LEU A 26 -14.60 -21.47 -0.88
C LEU A 26 -13.60 -21.20 -2.01
N ILE A 27 -12.44 -20.61 -1.68
CA ILE A 27 -11.35 -20.36 -2.63
C ILE A 27 -10.29 -21.45 -2.45
N GLY A 28 -10.02 -22.27 -3.46
CA GLY A 28 -9.05 -23.38 -3.39
C GLY A 28 -8.38 -23.73 -4.74
N PRO A 29 -7.33 -24.57 -4.74
CA PRO A 29 -6.52 -24.87 -5.92
C PRO A 29 -7.27 -25.73 -6.94
N ILE A 30 -6.91 -25.52 -8.21
CA ILE A 30 -7.78 -25.78 -9.35
C ILE A 30 -7.47 -27.13 -10.02
N LYS A 31 -8.50 -27.96 -10.22
CA LYS A 31 -8.49 -29.05 -11.23
C LYS A 31 -9.82 -29.16 -11.99
N LYS A 32 -9.81 -28.65 -13.23
CA LYS A 32 -10.77 -28.91 -14.33
C LYS A 32 -12.19 -28.32 -14.19
N ARG A 33 -12.97 -28.52 -15.25
CA ARG A 33 -13.98 -27.61 -15.81
C ARG A 33 -15.38 -28.24 -15.82
N LEU A 34 -16.41 -27.49 -15.44
CA LEU A 34 -17.83 -27.82 -15.67
C LEU A 34 -18.60 -26.59 -16.16
N THR A 35 -19.67 -26.83 -16.92
CA THR A 35 -20.47 -25.80 -17.60
C THR A 35 -21.83 -25.62 -16.94
N GLY A 36 -22.12 -24.40 -16.47
CA GLY A 36 -23.38 -23.95 -15.90
C GLY A 36 -23.32 -22.43 -15.66
N GLN A 37 -24.46 -21.75 -15.56
CA GLN A 37 -24.47 -20.29 -15.35
C GLN A 37 -23.89 -19.92 -13.97
N GLY A 38 -23.10 -18.84 -13.92
CA GLY A 38 -22.25 -18.48 -12.78
C GLY A 38 -20.79 -18.90 -13.00
N VAL A 39 -20.12 -18.30 -13.98
CA VAL A 39 -18.80 -18.77 -14.45
C VAL A 39 -17.69 -18.42 -13.46
N VAL A 40 -17.20 -19.46 -12.77
CA VAL A 40 -15.90 -19.49 -12.08
C VAL A 40 -14.86 -20.15 -12.99
N MET A 41 -13.88 -19.40 -13.50
CA MET A 41 -12.53 -19.82 -13.97
C MET A 41 -11.72 -18.53 -14.26
N PHE A 42 -10.39 -18.38 -14.28
CA PHE A 42 -9.13 -18.94 -13.69
C PHE A 42 -7.99 -17.99 -14.19
N GLU A 43 -6.77 -17.98 -13.62
CA GLU A 43 -5.60 -17.15 -14.04
C GLU A 43 -5.84 -15.62 -14.02
N SER A 44 -5.45 -14.94 -12.92
CA SER A 44 -5.60 -13.49 -12.67
C SER A 44 -6.95 -12.92 -13.13
N ARG A 45 -8.06 -13.44 -12.58
CA ARG A 45 -9.42 -13.02 -12.94
C ARG A 45 -10.26 -12.48 -11.79
N VAL A 46 -11.05 -11.49 -12.18
CA VAL A 46 -12.09 -10.84 -11.39
C VAL A 46 -13.33 -11.73 -11.32
N ILE A 47 -13.83 -11.98 -10.11
CA ILE A 47 -15.12 -12.65 -9.88
C ILE A 47 -16.18 -11.57 -9.74
N THR A 48 -17.16 -11.51 -10.65
CA THR A 48 -18.31 -10.58 -10.55
C THR A 48 -19.61 -11.36 -10.37
N LEU A 49 -20.13 -11.34 -9.14
CA LEU A 49 -21.57 -11.49 -8.89
C LEU A 49 -22.25 -10.13 -9.13
N PRO A 50 -23.57 -10.05 -9.39
CA PRO A 50 -24.24 -8.80 -9.80
C PRO A 50 -24.05 -7.59 -8.87
N GLN A 51 -23.67 -7.82 -7.62
CA GLN A 51 -23.43 -6.81 -6.59
C GLN A 51 -22.11 -7.01 -5.82
N LEU A 52 -21.28 -8.00 -6.16
CA LEU A 52 -20.02 -8.30 -5.46
C LEU A 52 -18.93 -8.61 -6.47
N THR A 53 -17.85 -7.84 -6.41
CA THR A 53 -16.65 -8.07 -7.21
C THR A 53 -15.46 -8.40 -6.32
N ILE A 54 -14.69 -9.43 -6.66
CA ILE A 54 -13.48 -9.87 -5.92
C ILE A 54 -12.32 -10.01 -6.92
N GLU A 55 -11.15 -9.48 -6.56
CA GLU A 55 -9.86 -9.70 -7.22
C GLU A 55 -8.94 -10.52 -6.32
N VAL A 56 -8.33 -11.57 -6.87
CA VAL A 56 -7.39 -12.45 -6.18
C VAL A 56 -6.09 -12.51 -6.97
N ASN A 57 -4.95 -12.32 -6.29
CA ASN A 57 -3.63 -12.49 -6.86
C ASN A 57 -3.41 -13.98 -7.22
N SER A 58 -3.11 -14.27 -8.48
CA SER A 58 -2.93 -15.65 -8.96
C SER A 58 -1.60 -16.30 -8.60
N GLU A 59 -0.60 -15.52 -8.18
CA GLU A 59 0.72 -16.02 -7.80
C GLU A 59 0.72 -16.54 -6.35
N ASN A 60 0.03 -15.86 -5.43
CA ASN A 60 0.04 -16.17 -3.99
C ASN A 60 -1.36 -16.44 -3.38
N GLY A 61 -2.44 -16.37 -4.16
CA GLY A 61 -3.81 -16.66 -3.71
C GLY A 61 -4.44 -15.61 -2.80
N LYS A 62 -3.74 -14.49 -2.50
CA LYS A 62 -4.23 -13.44 -1.61
C LYS A 62 -5.34 -12.62 -2.30
N VAL A 63 -6.35 -12.24 -1.53
CA VAL A 63 -7.33 -11.24 -1.98
C VAL A 63 -6.64 -9.89 -2.11
N ASN A 64 -6.73 -9.27 -3.28
CA ASN A 64 -6.26 -7.91 -3.54
C ASN A 64 -7.38 -6.90 -3.30
N TRP A 65 -8.59 -7.18 -3.78
CA TRP A 65 -9.67 -6.20 -3.78
C TRP A 65 -11.03 -6.86 -3.64
N ILE A 66 -11.94 -6.19 -2.93
CA ILE A 66 -13.37 -6.52 -2.91
C ILE A 66 -14.14 -5.22 -3.07
N SER A 67 -15.22 -5.23 -3.86
CA SER A 67 -16.24 -4.19 -3.84
C SER A 67 -17.63 -4.80 -3.82
N ARG A 68 -18.46 -4.37 -2.86
CA ARG A 68 -19.84 -4.80 -2.70
C ARG A 68 -20.79 -3.61 -2.77
N ARG A 69 -21.73 -3.67 -3.71
CA ARG A 69 -22.86 -2.76 -3.79
C ARG A 69 -24.00 -3.32 -2.95
N ILE A 70 -24.19 -2.78 -1.74
CA ILE A 70 -25.37 -3.07 -0.93
C ILE A 70 -26.39 -1.96 -1.18
N ASP A 71 -27.40 -2.26 -1.99
CA ASP A 71 -28.56 -1.40 -2.22
C ASP A 71 -29.55 -1.61 -1.06
N ARG A 72 -29.44 -0.80 0.00
CA ARG A 72 -30.49 -0.71 1.03
C ARG A 72 -31.38 0.51 0.79
N PRO A 73 -32.72 0.38 0.87
CA PRO A 73 -33.63 1.53 0.94
C PRO A 73 -33.19 2.52 2.03
N GLN A 74 -33.34 3.82 1.78
CA GLN A 74 -32.88 4.87 2.72
C GLN A 74 -33.52 4.74 4.11
N GLY A 75 -34.73 4.16 4.22
CA GLY A 75 -35.45 3.94 5.48
C GLY A 75 -34.99 2.75 6.32
N GLU A 76 -34.25 1.77 5.76
CA GLU A 76 -33.88 0.53 6.48
C GLU A 76 -32.57 0.63 7.27
N ARG A 77 -31.89 1.78 7.24
CA ARG A 77 -30.60 1.98 7.94
C ARG A 77 -30.78 2.40 9.41
N THR A 78 -31.75 1.80 10.10
CA THR A 78 -32.05 2.00 11.52
C THR A 78 -31.21 1.07 12.39
N GLY A 79 -30.44 1.65 13.31
CA GLY A 79 -29.64 0.88 14.29
C GLY A 79 -28.55 1.74 14.92
N THR A 80 -27.96 1.22 16.01
CA THR A 80 -26.85 1.87 16.70
C THR A 80 -25.60 1.87 15.81
N ARG A 81 -24.98 3.04 15.61
CA ARG A 81 -23.69 3.12 14.90
C ARG A 81 -22.59 2.43 15.71
N MET A 82 -21.71 1.71 15.02
CA MET A 82 -20.50 1.14 15.61
C MET A 82 -19.53 2.24 16.06
N THR A 83 -18.78 1.97 17.14
CA THR A 83 -17.65 2.81 17.56
C THR A 83 -16.41 2.55 16.70
N ALA A 84 -15.43 3.47 16.75
CA ALA A 84 -14.13 3.27 16.10
C ALA A 84 -13.42 1.99 16.57
N GLU A 85 -13.58 1.62 17.85
CA GLU A 85 -12.97 0.44 18.44
C GLU A 85 -13.63 -0.87 17.95
N GLN A 86 -14.96 -0.86 17.80
CA GLN A 86 -15.70 -1.95 17.13
C GLN A 86 -15.29 -2.08 15.66
N ALA A 87 -15.18 -0.96 14.93
CA ALA A 87 -14.72 -0.97 13.54
C ALA A 87 -13.28 -1.50 13.40
N ARG A 88 -12.37 -1.13 14.31
CA ARG A 88 -11.01 -1.69 14.37
C ARG A 88 -11.06 -3.21 14.59
N SER A 89 -11.75 -3.68 15.63
CA SER A 89 -11.84 -5.10 15.95
C SER A 89 -12.45 -5.93 14.81
N LEU A 90 -13.51 -5.41 14.16
CA LEU A 90 -14.15 -6.08 13.03
C LEU A 90 -13.25 -6.10 11.80
N SER A 91 -12.54 -5.00 11.50
CA SER A 91 -11.55 -4.98 10.41
C SER A 91 -10.45 -6.01 10.64
N GLN A 92 -9.90 -6.13 11.85
CA GLN A 92 -8.87 -7.11 12.19
C GLN A 92 -9.34 -8.56 11.92
N LYS A 93 -10.56 -8.89 12.35
CA LYS A 93 -11.18 -10.20 12.09
C LYS A 93 -11.36 -10.45 10.59
N THR A 94 -11.82 -9.43 9.85
CA THR A 94 -12.03 -9.52 8.40
C THR A 94 -10.70 -9.76 7.66
N ILE A 95 -9.60 -9.09 8.04
CA ILE A 95 -8.28 -9.27 7.42
C ILE A 95 -7.80 -10.72 7.63
N ALA A 96 -7.88 -11.23 8.85
CA ALA A 96 -7.50 -12.61 9.17
C ALA A 96 -8.38 -13.64 8.42
N GLN A 97 -9.68 -13.38 8.29
CA GLN A 97 -10.61 -14.23 7.51
C GLN A 97 -10.30 -14.24 6.01
N LEU A 98 -9.78 -13.14 5.46
CA LEU A 98 -9.40 -13.00 4.04
C LEU A 98 -8.01 -13.60 3.72
N GLY A 99 -7.49 -14.47 4.58
CA GLY A 99 -6.20 -15.14 4.40
C GLY A 99 -4.99 -14.19 4.40
N GLN A 100 -5.18 -12.94 4.81
CA GLN A 100 -4.08 -12.02 5.02
C GLN A 100 -3.52 -12.28 6.41
N ASP A 101 -2.29 -12.80 6.46
CA ASP A 101 -1.57 -12.83 7.72
C ASP A 101 -1.30 -11.39 8.16
N LEU A 102 -1.91 -11.00 9.29
CA LEU A 102 -1.65 -9.71 9.92
C LEU A 102 -0.19 -9.63 10.40
N GLY A 103 0.41 -10.78 10.75
CA GLY A 103 1.77 -10.89 11.27
C GLY A 103 2.02 -10.00 12.48
N SER A 104 3.31 -9.80 12.78
CA SER A 104 3.78 -8.71 13.65
C SER A 104 3.86 -7.37 12.94
N ASN A 105 3.61 -7.33 11.64
CA ASN A 105 4.08 -6.27 10.75
C ASN A 105 2.95 -5.38 10.19
N LEU A 106 1.68 -5.59 10.55
CA LEU A 106 0.58 -4.71 10.16
C LEU A 106 0.05 -3.91 11.34
N HIS A 107 0.23 -2.58 11.28
CA HIS A 107 -0.13 -1.67 12.35
C HIS A 107 -1.41 -0.89 12.00
N PRO A 108 -2.42 -0.88 12.88
CA PRO A 108 -3.69 -0.20 12.61
C PRO A 108 -3.56 1.31 12.78
N ARG A 109 -4.02 2.07 11.78
CA ARG A 109 -4.30 3.49 11.93
C ARG A 109 -5.58 3.70 12.78
N PRO A 110 -5.84 4.93 13.28
CA PRO A 110 -7.16 5.29 13.78
C PRO A 110 -8.21 5.12 12.66
N PRO A 111 -9.31 4.38 12.88
CA PRO A 111 -10.39 4.30 11.90
C PRO A 111 -11.04 5.66 11.66
N GLN A 112 -11.39 5.94 10.41
CA GLN A 112 -12.04 7.18 9.99
C GLN A 112 -13.53 6.91 9.76
N ASN A 113 -14.40 7.81 10.22
CA ASN A 113 -15.83 7.74 9.90
C ASN A 113 -16.14 8.66 8.72
N LEU A 114 -16.71 8.10 7.65
CA LEU A 114 -17.26 8.83 6.53
C LEU A 114 -18.77 8.95 6.75
N GLU A 115 -19.20 9.88 7.61
CA GLU A 115 -20.59 9.96 8.09
C GLU A 115 -21.61 10.10 6.94
N ASN A 116 -21.24 10.87 5.90
CA ASN A 116 -22.06 11.10 4.70
C ASN A 116 -22.23 9.82 3.86
N GLU A 117 -21.23 8.93 3.84
CA GLU A 117 -21.29 7.64 3.15
C GLU A 117 -21.85 6.53 4.06
N ARG A 118 -21.88 6.78 5.37
CA ARG A 118 -22.19 5.84 6.45
C ARG A 118 -21.24 4.65 6.47
N LEU A 119 -19.93 4.95 6.41
CA LEU A 119 -18.87 3.96 6.41
C LEU A 119 -17.84 4.22 7.52
N TRP A 120 -17.33 3.14 8.10
CA TRP A 120 -16.03 3.15 8.78
C TRP A 120 -14.94 2.70 7.82
N VAL A 121 -13.84 3.45 7.78
CA VAL A 121 -12.63 3.11 7.02
C VAL A 121 -11.52 2.75 7.99
N ALA A 122 -11.06 1.51 7.94
CA ALA A 122 -9.95 1.01 8.76
C ALA A 122 -8.76 0.66 7.87
N THR A 123 -7.62 1.31 8.10
CA THR A 123 -6.38 1.09 7.35
C THR A 123 -5.30 0.50 8.25
N TRP A 124 -4.66 -0.56 7.76
CA TRP A 124 -3.56 -1.27 8.40
C TRP A 124 -2.34 -1.14 7.50
N VAL A 125 -1.27 -0.51 7.98
CA VAL A 125 -0.06 -0.22 7.18
C VAL A 125 1.00 -1.25 7.51
N ARG A 126 1.73 -1.73 6.50
CA ARG A 126 2.83 -2.66 6.67
C ARG A 126 4.06 -1.94 7.19
N HIS A 127 4.75 -2.52 8.15
CA HIS A 127 6.04 -2.08 8.66
C HIS A 127 7.13 -3.12 8.36
N ILE A 128 8.39 -2.67 8.34
CA ILE A 128 9.56 -3.55 8.52
C ILE A 128 10.39 -2.97 9.66
N GLY A 129 10.49 -3.72 10.77
CA GLY A 129 10.86 -3.10 12.06
C GLY A 129 9.81 -2.06 12.45
N ASP A 130 10.26 -0.91 12.97
CA ASP A 130 9.35 0.18 13.34
C ASP A 130 8.94 1.09 12.17
N ILE A 131 9.48 0.88 10.96
CA ILE A 131 9.34 1.81 9.83
C ILE A 131 8.13 1.43 8.95
N PRO A 132 7.13 2.32 8.75
CA PRO A 132 6.02 2.06 7.85
C PRO A 132 6.43 2.13 6.38
N ILE A 133 5.82 1.27 5.57
CA ILE A 133 5.76 1.36 4.10
C ILE A 133 4.42 2.00 3.76
N GLU A 134 4.39 3.32 3.58
CA GLU A 134 3.14 4.09 3.39
C GLU A 134 2.31 3.60 2.20
N GLU A 135 2.98 3.12 1.15
CA GLU A 135 2.35 2.59 -0.08
C GLU A 135 1.83 1.15 0.07
N GLU A 136 2.15 0.42 1.16
CA GLU A 136 1.67 -0.94 1.40
C GLU A 136 0.72 -1.00 2.60
N SER A 137 -0.56 -1.14 2.30
CA SER A 137 -1.62 -1.21 3.31
C SER A 137 -2.77 -2.13 2.91
N VAL A 138 -3.50 -2.58 3.92
CA VAL A 138 -4.85 -3.13 3.80
C VAL A 138 -5.85 -2.11 4.33
N THR A 139 -6.76 -1.66 3.46
CA THR A 139 -7.87 -0.78 3.81
C THR A 139 -9.20 -1.50 3.67
N ILE A 140 -10.06 -1.36 4.68
CA ILE A 140 -11.37 -1.96 4.76
C ILE A 140 -12.42 -0.87 4.97
N TRP A 141 -13.51 -0.95 4.21
CA TRP A 141 -14.69 -0.11 4.37
C TRP A 141 -15.85 -0.98 4.88
N LEU A 142 -16.40 -0.62 6.04
CA LEU A 142 -17.48 -1.33 6.73
C LEU A 142 -18.72 -0.41 6.84
N ASP A 143 -19.92 -0.95 6.67
CA ASP A 143 -21.18 -0.22 6.93
C ASP A 143 -21.29 0.23 8.40
N ASP A 144 -21.67 1.48 8.65
CA ASP A 144 -21.58 2.12 9.98
C ASP A 144 -22.47 1.50 11.07
N VAL A 145 -23.51 0.75 10.71
CA VAL A 145 -24.45 0.12 11.65
C VAL A 145 -24.32 -1.40 11.65
N SER A 146 -24.26 -2.02 10.47
CA SER A 146 -24.27 -3.48 10.35
C SER A 146 -22.89 -4.12 10.32
N GLY A 147 -21.83 -3.32 10.13
CA GLY A 147 -20.46 -3.83 9.99
C GLY A 147 -20.22 -4.65 8.71
N GLU A 148 -21.18 -4.71 7.77
CA GLU A 148 -20.99 -5.45 6.53
C GLU A 148 -19.83 -4.88 5.70
N LEU A 149 -19.02 -5.77 5.13
CA LEU A 149 -17.93 -5.42 4.22
C LEU A 149 -18.48 -4.78 2.94
N ARG A 150 -18.10 -3.51 2.72
CA ARG A 150 -18.45 -2.71 1.53
C ARG A 150 -17.33 -2.68 0.51
N ARG A 151 -16.09 -2.58 0.97
CA ARG A 151 -14.90 -2.59 0.12
C ARG A 151 -13.71 -3.13 0.90
N PHE A 152 -12.79 -3.78 0.20
CA PHE A 152 -11.49 -4.21 0.68
C PHE A 152 -10.45 -3.79 -0.37
N ASN A 153 -9.27 -3.36 0.06
CA ASN A 153 -8.14 -3.08 -0.81
C ASN A 153 -6.86 -3.49 -0.10
N ASN A 154 -6.02 -4.27 -0.75
CA ASN A 154 -4.76 -4.78 -0.26
C ASN A 154 -3.68 -4.47 -1.29
N THR A 155 -2.67 -3.73 -0.84
CA THR A 155 -1.54 -3.26 -1.65
C THR A 155 -0.21 -3.86 -1.20
N ILE A 156 -0.25 -4.76 -0.22
CA ILE A 156 0.94 -5.43 0.31
C ILE A 156 1.52 -6.36 -0.73
N THR A 157 2.85 -6.30 -0.87
CA THR A 157 3.61 -7.25 -1.70
C THR A 157 4.48 -8.13 -0.81
N ASP A 158 4.91 -9.28 -1.34
CA ASP A 158 5.84 -10.16 -0.63
C ASP A 158 7.32 -9.67 -0.73
N ARG A 159 7.56 -8.42 -1.14
CA ARG A 159 8.89 -7.81 -1.23
C ARG A 159 9.47 -7.52 0.15
N THR A 160 10.79 -7.51 0.23
CA THR A 160 11.58 -7.18 1.43
C THR A 160 12.49 -5.97 1.17
N CYS A 161 13.00 -5.38 2.25
CA CYS A 161 13.95 -4.28 2.23
C CYS A 161 14.92 -4.46 3.40
N ASP A 162 16.19 -4.10 3.23
CA ASP A 162 17.09 -3.90 4.38
C ASP A 162 16.64 -2.64 5.15
N THR A 163 16.62 -2.71 6.48
CA THR A 163 16.23 -1.62 7.37
C THR A 163 17.39 -1.00 8.13
N LYS A 164 18.62 -1.49 7.92
CA LYS A 164 19.81 -0.93 8.55
C LYS A 164 20.41 0.19 7.68
N ALA A 165 20.22 1.44 8.08
CA ALA A 165 20.94 2.55 7.49
C ALA A 165 22.48 2.37 7.69
N VAL A 166 23.23 2.63 6.62
CA VAL A 166 24.71 2.63 6.61
C VAL A 166 25.23 4.06 6.76
N ILE A 167 24.52 5.03 6.18
CA ILE A 167 24.83 6.46 6.33
C ILE A 167 24.06 7.06 7.51
N THR A 168 24.56 8.17 8.06
CA THR A 168 23.87 8.95 9.10
C THR A 168 22.91 9.98 8.51
N GLU A 169 22.00 10.50 9.33
CA GLU A 169 21.14 11.64 9.00
C GLU A 169 21.95 12.86 8.52
N ASP A 170 23.05 13.21 9.18
CA ASP A 170 23.96 14.29 8.76
C ASP A 170 24.60 14.05 7.37
N GLN A 171 24.90 12.79 7.03
CA GLN A 171 25.42 12.44 5.71
C GLN A 171 24.34 12.59 4.63
N ALA A 172 23.12 12.11 4.90
CA ALA A 172 21.98 12.29 4.01
C ALA A 172 21.60 13.77 3.82
N LEU A 173 21.59 14.55 4.90
CA LEU A 173 21.27 15.98 4.89
C LEU A 173 22.28 16.81 4.09
N ARG A 174 23.59 16.48 4.15
CA ARG A 174 24.61 17.10 3.30
C ARG A 174 24.40 16.79 1.82
N THR A 175 24.21 15.51 1.47
CA THR A 175 23.95 15.09 0.08
C THR A 175 22.70 15.78 -0.50
N ALA A 176 21.63 15.84 0.30
CA ALA A 176 20.41 16.52 -0.09
C ALA A 176 20.63 18.03 -0.30
N ARG A 177 21.37 18.71 0.59
CA ARG A 177 21.74 20.14 0.45
C ARG A 177 22.51 20.42 -0.84
N GLU A 178 23.54 19.63 -1.11
CA GLU A 178 24.41 19.80 -2.28
C GLU A 178 23.63 19.64 -3.60
N THR A 179 22.61 18.79 -3.62
CA THR A 179 21.87 18.46 -4.85
C THR A 179 20.54 19.22 -4.99
N ALA A 180 19.95 19.70 -3.89
CA ALA A 180 18.67 20.40 -3.86
C ALA A 180 18.62 21.60 -4.81
N ALA A 181 19.67 22.43 -4.83
CA ALA A 181 19.77 23.58 -5.74
C ALA A 181 19.80 23.16 -7.23
N GLY A 182 20.55 22.11 -7.57
CA GLY A 182 20.60 21.58 -8.94
C GLY A 182 19.28 20.94 -9.39
N LEU A 183 18.56 20.29 -8.47
CA LEU A 183 17.25 19.69 -8.76
C LEU A 183 16.17 20.74 -9.05
N LEU A 184 16.17 21.90 -8.40
CA LEU A 184 15.22 22.97 -8.70
C LEU A 184 15.37 23.47 -10.15
N GLN A 185 16.61 23.65 -10.60
CA GLN A 185 16.92 24.04 -11.97
C GLN A 185 16.56 22.93 -12.98
N HIS A 186 16.94 21.69 -12.71
CA HIS A 186 16.81 20.60 -13.67
C HIS A 186 15.40 19.99 -13.76
N VAL A 187 14.68 19.86 -12.63
CA VAL A 187 13.36 19.20 -12.58
C VAL A 187 12.23 20.18 -12.86
N TYR A 188 12.32 21.41 -12.36
CA TYR A 188 11.25 22.41 -12.48
C TYR A 188 11.55 23.52 -13.50
N GLY A 189 12.79 23.61 -14.01
CA GLY A 189 13.20 24.67 -14.93
C GLY A 189 13.30 26.06 -14.27
N ARG A 190 13.41 26.11 -12.93
CA ARG A 190 13.33 27.34 -12.13
C ARG A 190 14.70 27.72 -11.59
N GLN A 191 15.29 28.77 -12.14
CA GLN A 191 16.52 29.39 -11.64
C GLN A 191 16.24 30.45 -10.56
N ASP A 192 15.00 30.93 -10.49
CA ASP A 192 14.48 31.92 -9.57
C ASP A 192 14.11 31.34 -8.18
N LEU A 193 14.03 30.02 -8.03
CA LEU A 193 13.72 29.39 -6.75
C LEU A 193 15.00 29.06 -5.97
N VAL A 194 15.05 29.51 -4.71
CA VAL A 194 16.11 29.18 -3.75
C VAL A 194 15.57 28.33 -2.61
N VAL A 195 16.43 27.51 -2.01
CA VAL A 195 16.06 26.64 -0.88
C VAL A 195 16.11 27.46 0.42
N SER A 196 14.96 27.77 0.99
CA SER A 196 14.83 28.63 2.17
C SER A 196 14.92 27.86 3.49
N LYS A 197 14.48 26.60 3.49
CA LYS A 197 14.52 25.71 4.66
C LYS A 197 14.70 24.27 4.21
N ILE A 198 15.45 23.50 5.00
CA ILE A 198 15.53 22.05 4.89
C ILE A 198 15.20 21.47 6.26
N ASP A 199 14.21 20.58 6.30
CA ASP A 199 13.78 19.88 7.50
C ASP A 199 14.73 18.70 7.80
N GLN A 200 14.62 18.13 9.01
CA GLN A 200 15.43 16.97 9.37
C GLN A 200 15.08 15.75 8.48
N PRO A 201 16.08 14.92 8.11
CA PRO A 201 15.83 13.69 7.37
C PRO A 201 14.88 12.76 8.12
N ILE A 202 13.86 12.23 7.43
CA ILE A 202 12.97 11.20 7.99
C ILE A 202 13.28 9.87 7.32
N LEU A 203 13.64 8.86 8.11
CA LEU A 203 13.85 7.51 7.59
C LEU A 203 12.50 6.91 7.14
N ARG A 204 12.44 6.43 5.89
CA ARG A 204 11.25 5.82 5.28
C ARG A 204 11.65 4.61 4.44
N ILE A 205 10.70 3.70 4.22
CA ILE A 205 10.80 2.72 3.15
C ILE A 205 9.84 3.16 2.04
N VAL A 206 10.33 3.26 0.81
CA VAL A 206 9.53 3.67 -0.36
C VAL A 206 9.79 2.76 -1.56
N TYR A 207 8.87 2.80 -2.51
CA TYR A 207 9.11 2.26 -3.84
C TYR A 207 9.94 3.18 -4.71
N THR A 208 11.07 2.67 -5.21
CA THR A 208 11.86 3.33 -6.25
C THR A 208 11.83 2.50 -7.53
N GLN A 209 11.76 3.16 -8.68
CA GLN A 209 12.05 2.53 -9.97
C GLN A 209 13.55 2.67 -10.21
N PRO A 210 14.32 1.57 -10.35
CA PRO A 210 15.71 1.68 -10.73
C PRO A 210 15.80 2.24 -12.16
N VAL A 211 16.69 3.21 -12.37
CA VAL A 211 17.00 3.69 -13.73
C VAL A 211 17.70 2.54 -14.47
N PRO A 212 17.20 2.08 -15.63
CA PRO A 212 17.87 1.03 -16.38
C PRO A 212 19.23 1.54 -16.88
N GLU A 213 20.28 0.73 -16.71
CA GLU A 213 21.64 1.11 -17.09
C GLU A 213 21.77 1.29 -18.61
N ASN A 214 20.97 0.56 -19.39
CA ASN A 214 20.81 0.73 -20.83
C ASN A 214 19.38 1.10 -21.24
N LYS A 215 19.23 2.07 -22.15
CA LYS A 215 17.92 2.52 -22.69
C LYS A 215 17.13 1.44 -23.47
N THR A 216 17.74 0.30 -23.76
CA THR A 216 17.15 -0.84 -24.46
C THR A 216 16.61 -1.93 -23.53
N GLU A 217 16.86 -1.84 -22.23
CA GLU A 217 16.33 -2.80 -21.25
C GLU A 217 14.90 -2.43 -20.85
N THR A 218 14.04 -3.44 -20.67
CA THR A 218 12.74 -3.26 -20.01
C THR A 218 12.95 -2.70 -18.61
N ALA A 219 12.31 -1.57 -18.30
CA ALA A 219 12.46 -0.90 -17.01
C ALA A 219 12.29 -1.89 -15.84
N PRO A 220 13.28 -1.99 -14.94
CA PRO A 220 13.24 -2.98 -13.87
C PRO A 220 12.06 -2.73 -12.92
N ARG A 221 11.50 -3.82 -12.37
CA ARG A 221 10.34 -3.73 -11.45
C ARG A 221 10.68 -2.82 -10.25
N PRO A 222 9.71 -2.02 -9.75
CA PRO A 222 9.92 -1.20 -8.56
C PRO A 222 10.44 -2.03 -7.37
N GLN A 223 11.43 -1.48 -6.67
CA GLN A 223 12.07 -2.09 -5.50
C GLN A 223 11.75 -1.27 -4.25
N LEU A 224 11.57 -1.94 -3.12
CA LEU A 224 11.54 -1.26 -1.83
C LEU A 224 12.97 -0.80 -1.49
N ARG A 225 13.12 0.45 -1.04
CA ARG A 225 14.38 0.97 -0.53
C ARG A 225 14.18 1.75 0.77
N LEU A 226 15.12 1.57 1.68
CA LEU A 226 15.29 2.43 2.83
C LEU A 226 15.92 3.75 2.36
N ILE A 227 15.24 4.85 2.63
CA ILE A 227 15.67 6.20 2.27
C ILE A 227 15.61 7.13 3.46
N TYR A 228 16.40 8.18 3.40
CA TYR A 228 16.15 9.42 4.10
C TYR A 228 15.32 10.34 3.18
N ASP A 229 14.07 10.60 3.56
CA ASP A 229 13.18 11.62 2.98
C ASP A 229 13.57 12.98 3.56
N VAL A 230 14.40 13.73 2.82
CA VAL A 230 14.83 15.08 3.22
C VAL A 230 13.90 16.09 2.55
N ARG A 231 13.07 16.74 3.36
CA ARG A 231 12.09 17.73 2.89
C ARG A 231 12.68 19.13 2.89
N ALA A 232 12.36 19.89 1.86
CA ALA A 232 12.85 21.26 1.68
C ALA A 232 11.70 22.19 1.25
N GLN A 233 11.77 23.43 1.70
CA GLN A 233 10.91 24.53 1.28
C GLN A 233 11.69 25.43 0.32
N THR A 234 10.98 25.92 -0.69
CA THR A 234 11.47 26.91 -1.65
C THR A 234 10.90 28.28 -1.36
N GLU A 235 11.64 29.31 -1.73
CA GLU A 235 11.13 30.67 -1.89
C GLU A 235 11.66 31.31 -3.18
N ASN A 236 11.04 32.41 -3.60
CA ASN A 236 11.49 33.17 -4.75
C ASN A 236 12.71 34.01 -4.37
N GLY A 237 13.81 33.85 -5.08
CA GLY A 237 15.00 34.69 -4.99
C GLY A 237 14.84 36.05 -5.69
N THR A 238 13.72 36.27 -6.38
CA THR A 238 13.38 37.53 -7.06
C THR A 238 12.38 38.32 -6.21
N GLU A 239 12.76 39.54 -5.80
CA GLU A 239 11.84 40.42 -5.05
C GLU A 239 10.62 40.79 -5.91
N GLY A 240 9.41 40.63 -5.35
CA GLY A 240 8.17 41.15 -5.91
C GLY A 240 7.13 40.13 -6.39
N GLU A 241 7.49 38.86 -6.65
CA GLU A 241 6.54 37.84 -7.12
C GLU A 241 6.22 36.78 -6.06
N SER A 242 4.96 36.75 -5.61
CA SER A 242 4.46 35.80 -4.60
C SER A 242 4.11 34.44 -5.21
N ILE A 243 5.14 33.67 -5.56
CA ILE A 243 4.99 32.31 -6.06
C ILE A 243 4.79 31.36 -4.86
N PRO A 244 3.78 30.45 -4.87
CA PRO A 244 3.49 29.61 -3.72
C PRO A 244 4.69 28.72 -3.39
N ARG A 245 5.09 28.70 -2.10
CA ARG A 245 6.18 27.85 -1.59
C ARG A 245 5.91 26.39 -1.95
N MET A 246 6.75 25.81 -2.81
CA MET A 246 6.61 24.41 -3.20
C MET A 246 7.47 23.55 -2.28
N PRO A 247 6.87 22.68 -1.43
CA PRO A 247 7.63 21.66 -0.72
C PRO A 247 8.12 20.62 -1.72
N PHE A 248 9.39 20.23 -1.61
CA PHE A 248 9.95 19.12 -2.37
C PHE A 248 10.75 18.19 -1.45
N GLY A 249 10.71 16.91 -1.74
CA GLY A 249 11.54 15.89 -1.10
C GLY A 249 12.72 15.52 -1.98
N VAL A 250 13.86 15.28 -1.35
CA VAL A 250 15.01 14.57 -1.93
C VAL A 250 15.14 13.23 -1.21
N TRP A 251 15.18 12.14 -1.96
CA TRP A 251 15.26 10.79 -1.42
C TRP A 251 16.68 10.27 -1.54
N VAL A 252 17.38 10.22 -0.41
CA VAL A 252 18.74 9.70 -0.31
C VAL A 252 18.69 8.25 0.17
N ASP A 253 19.24 7.33 -0.62
CA ASP A 253 19.34 5.92 -0.30
C ASP A 253 20.20 5.71 0.96
N ALA A 254 19.60 5.13 2.00
CA ALA A 254 20.21 5.04 3.33
C ALA A 254 21.37 4.04 3.42
N LEU A 255 21.58 3.20 2.39
CA LEU A 255 22.69 2.25 2.29
C LEU A 255 23.89 2.87 1.57
N THR A 256 23.65 3.72 0.58
CA THR A 256 24.70 4.18 -0.37
C THR A 256 24.97 5.68 -0.34
N GLY A 257 24.10 6.49 0.28
CA GLY A 257 24.19 7.95 0.20
C GLY A 257 23.88 8.53 -1.18
N LYS A 258 23.40 7.73 -2.13
CA LYS A 258 23.04 8.21 -3.48
C LYS A 258 21.60 8.71 -3.51
N ILE A 259 21.32 9.71 -4.35
CA ILE A 259 19.95 10.13 -4.59
C ILE A 259 19.26 9.12 -5.51
N VAL A 260 18.10 8.62 -5.06
CA VAL A 260 17.26 7.64 -5.78
C VAL A 260 15.93 8.21 -6.22
N GLY A 261 15.64 9.47 -5.88
CA GLY A 261 14.48 10.20 -6.38
C GLY A 261 14.36 11.60 -5.81
N SER A 262 13.48 12.39 -6.40
CA SER A 262 13.02 13.67 -5.87
C SER A 262 11.62 13.95 -6.38
N GLY A 263 10.89 14.83 -5.69
CA GLY A 263 9.56 15.24 -6.14
C GLY A 263 8.78 16.03 -5.11
N SER A 264 7.72 16.69 -5.56
CA SER A 264 6.76 17.36 -4.70
C SER A 264 5.76 16.34 -4.16
N ARG A 265 6.03 15.76 -2.99
CA ARG A 265 4.97 15.10 -2.19
C ARG A 265 4.17 16.22 -1.51
N MET A 266 2.90 16.38 -1.90
CA MET A 266 1.95 17.17 -1.10
C MET A 266 1.83 16.55 0.31
N PRO A 267 1.61 17.37 1.35
CA PRO A 267 1.57 16.93 2.74
C PRO A 267 0.43 15.97 3.05
#